data_AF-A0A924B2F8-F1
#
_entry.id   AF-A0A924B2F8-F1
#
_cell.length_a   1.000
_cell.length_b   1.000
_cell.length_c   1.000
_cell.angle_alpha   90.00
_cell.angle_beta   90.00
_cell.angle_gamma   90.00
#
_symmetry.space_group_name_H-M   'P 1'
#
loop_
_entity.id
_entity.type
_entity.pdbx_description
1 polymer ?
#
loop_
_entity_poly.entity_id
_entity_poly.type
_entity_poly.pdbx_seq_one_letter_code
_entity_poly.pdbx_strand_id
1 'polypeptide(L)'
;MARIRSLNIATSIDVLPSGVIVEDRGPYVVVRSPSNHAHFWGNFLVYREPPRAGDRASWEAGFAREIAAGTHFAFTWDPVDGEVGDAVSEFVAVGYELEEEVALIATP
;
A
#
# COMPACT_ATOMS: atom_id res chain seq x y z
N MET A 1 14.65 -1.09 -7.87
CA MET A 1 13.24 -1.03 -7.47
C MET A 1 12.71 -2.47 -7.50
N ALA A 2 12.11 -2.94 -6.41
CA ALA A 2 11.48 -4.26 -6.45
C ALA A 2 10.36 -4.28 -7.48
N ARG A 3 10.22 -5.41 -8.16
CA ARG A 3 9.12 -5.63 -9.10
C ARG A 3 7.79 -5.68 -8.33
N ILE A 4 6.84 -4.86 -8.75
CA ILE A 4 5.44 -4.91 -8.35
C ILE A 4 4.72 -5.75 -9.42
N ARG A 5 3.97 -6.75 -8.99
CA ARG A 5 3.19 -7.65 -9.85
C ARG A 5 1.88 -7.00 -10.27
N SER A 6 1.21 -6.30 -9.35
CA SER A 6 -0.06 -5.63 -9.63
C SER A 6 0.12 -4.47 -10.61
N LEU A 7 -0.54 -4.56 -11.77
CA LEU A 7 -0.51 -3.49 -12.78
C LEU A 7 -1.15 -2.20 -12.25
N ASN A 8 -2.21 -2.32 -11.44
CA ASN A 8 -2.84 -1.15 -10.84
C ASN A 8 -1.87 -0.42 -9.92
N ILE A 9 -1.23 -1.13 -8.99
CA ILE A 9 -0.26 -0.53 -8.06
C ILE A 9 0.93 0.07 -8.82
N ALA A 10 1.47 -0.64 -9.81
CA ALA A 10 2.55 -0.13 -10.65
C ALA A 10 2.14 1.17 -11.37
N THR A 11 0.95 1.20 -11.96
CA THR A 11 0.41 2.38 -12.65
C THR A 11 0.22 3.54 -11.68
N SER A 12 -0.39 3.28 -10.52
CA SER A 12 -0.63 4.27 -9.47
C SER A 12 0.67 4.92 -8.98
N ILE A 13 1.78 4.18 -8.92
CA ILE A 13 3.10 4.73 -8.59
C ILE A 13 3.68 5.52 -9.77
N ASP A 14 3.58 5.00 -10.99
CA ASP A 14 4.17 5.62 -12.19
C ASP A 14 3.57 7.00 -12.52
N VAL A 15 2.32 7.25 -12.14
CA VAL A 15 1.63 8.53 -12.39
C VAL A 15 1.81 9.55 -11.26
N LEU A 16 2.55 9.22 -10.20
CA LEU A 16 2.81 10.16 -9.10
C LEU A 16 3.69 11.33 -9.55
N PRO A 17 3.52 12.52 -8.93
CA PRO A 17 4.33 13.68 -9.28
C PRO A 17 5.81 13.46 -8.95
N SER A 18 6.66 14.26 -9.60
CA SER A 18 8.09 14.25 -9.31
C SER A 18 8.38 14.60 -7.84
N GLY A 19 9.40 13.97 -7.28
CA GLY A 19 9.78 14.13 -5.87
C GLY A 19 9.17 13.10 -4.91
N VAL A 20 8.28 12.22 -5.39
CA VAL A 20 7.91 11.01 -4.65
C VAL A 20 9.11 10.08 -4.51
N ILE A 21 9.26 9.50 -3.32
CA ILE A 21 10.29 8.53 -2.97
C ILE A 21 9.66 7.14 -3.00
N VAL A 22 10.27 6.23 -3.76
CA VAL A 22 9.89 4.81 -3.83
C VAL A 22 11.08 3.94 -3.45
N GLU A 23 11.00 3.29 -2.30
CA GLU A 23 12.10 2.52 -1.71
C GLU A 23 11.67 1.10 -1.34
N ASP A 24 12.44 0.10 -1.76
CA ASP A 24 12.23 -1.28 -1.35
C ASP A 24 12.91 -1.57 -0.02
N ARG A 25 12.14 -2.03 0.97
CA ARG A 25 12.65 -2.44 2.29
C ARG A 25 12.77 -3.96 2.43
N GLY A 26 12.38 -4.72 1.41
CA GLY A 26 12.26 -6.18 1.41
C GLY A 26 10.83 -6.62 1.72
N PRO A 27 10.37 -6.59 2.98
CA PRO A 27 9.01 -7.00 3.37
C PRO A 27 7.89 -6.12 2.78
N TYR A 28 8.22 -4.87 2.46
CA TYR A 28 7.31 -3.93 1.81
C TYR A 28 8.08 -2.90 0.98
N VAL A 29 7.39 -2.23 0.07
CA VAL A 29 7.87 -1.03 -0.63
C VAL A 29 7.25 0.20 0.03
N VAL A 30 8.07 1.22 0.28
CA VAL A 30 7.64 2.54 0.77
C VAL A 30 7.38 3.44 -0.40
N VAL A 31 6.21 4.07 -0.43
CA VAL A 31 5.90 5.18 -1.32
C VAL A 31 5.58 6.39 -0.46
N ARG A 32 6.33 7.48 -0.58
CA ARG A 32 6.11 8.69 0.24
C ARG A 32 6.37 9.98 -0.51
N SER A 33 5.57 10.99 -0.23
CA SER A 33 5.65 12.31 -0.83
C SER A 33 6.02 13.35 0.24
N PRO A 34 7.31 13.76 0.35
CA PRO A 34 7.74 14.75 1.35
C PRO A 34 7.08 16.14 1.17
N SER A 35 6.55 16.44 -0.01
CA SER A 35 5.92 17.72 -0.31
C SER A 35 4.40 17.73 -0.06
N ASN A 36 3.77 16.57 0.13
CA ASN A 36 2.33 16.46 0.36
C ASN A 36 1.99 15.27 1.29
N HIS A 37 2.01 15.52 2.60
CA HIS A 37 1.78 14.49 3.63
C HIS A 37 0.31 14.03 3.76
N ALA A 38 -0.65 14.75 3.16
CA ALA A 38 -2.07 14.45 3.28
C ALA A 38 -2.59 13.53 2.15
N HIS A 39 -1.78 13.27 1.13
CA HIS A 39 -2.18 12.45 -0.02
C HIS A 39 -2.03 10.95 0.31
N PHE A 40 -3.15 10.24 0.47
CA PHE A 40 -3.19 8.81 0.85
C PHE A 40 -2.40 7.94 -0.12
N TRP A 41 -2.80 7.92 -1.39
CA TRP A 41 -2.12 7.17 -2.44
C TRP A 41 -0.81 7.82 -2.94
N GLY A 42 -0.28 8.81 -2.20
CA GLY A 42 1.09 9.30 -2.33
C GLY A 42 1.97 8.97 -1.11
N ASN A 43 1.39 8.37 -0.07
CA ASN A 43 2.03 8.01 1.20
C ASN A 43 1.46 6.68 1.70
N PHE A 44 1.99 5.56 1.20
CA PHE A 44 1.49 4.22 1.50
C PHE A 44 2.60 3.17 1.49
N LEU A 45 2.32 2.01 2.10
CA LEU A 45 3.19 0.84 2.04
C LEU A 45 2.56 -0.25 1.17
N VAL A 46 3.38 -0.86 0.32
CA VAL A 46 3.00 -2.03 -0.50
C VAL A 46 3.62 -3.28 0.09
N TYR A 47 2.81 -4.14 0.71
CA TYR A 47 3.25 -5.42 1.26
C TYR A 47 3.33 -6.52 0.20
N ARG A 48 4.17 -7.52 0.44
CA ARG A 48 4.35 -8.64 -0.50
C ARG A 48 3.20 -9.64 -0.50
N GLU A 49 2.43 -9.67 0.57
CA GLU A 49 1.36 -10.63 0.84
C GLU A 49 0.18 -9.91 1.52
N PRO A 50 -1.05 -10.42 1.41
CA PRO A 50 -2.19 -9.91 2.17
C PRO A 50 -1.93 -10.04 3.69
N PRO A 51 -2.59 -9.20 4.50
CA PRO A 51 -2.39 -9.21 5.93
C PRO A 51 -2.85 -10.54 6.55
N ARG A 52 -2.17 -10.92 7.63
CA ARG A 52 -2.53 -12.04 8.51
C ARG A 52 -2.90 -11.53 9.90
N ALA A 53 -3.51 -12.39 10.69
CA ALA A 53 -3.82 -12.12 12.09
C ALA A 53 -2.58 -11.58 12.84
N GLY A 54 -2.74 -10.43 13.50
CA GLY A 54 -1.68 -9.71 14.21
C GLY A 54 -0.82 -8.75 13.38
N ASP A 55 -0.96 -8.71 12.05
CA ASP A 55 -0.10 -7.88 11.19
C ASP A 55 -0.37 -6.38 11.36
N ARG A 56 -1.60 -5.97 11.72
CA ARG A 56 -1.98 -4.55 11.80
C ARG A 56 -1.01 -3.71 12.61
N ALA A 57 -0.67 -4.16 13.82
CA ALA A 57 0.24 -3.42 14.69
C ALA A 57 1.63 -3.23 14.06
N SER A 58 2.11 -4.24 13.32
CA SER A 58 3.39 -4.17 12.63
C SER A 58 3.32 -3.27 11.39
N TRP A 59 2.18 -3.23 10.70
CA TRP A 59 1.95 -2.38 9.54
C TRP A 59 1.85 -0.91 9.94
N GLU A 60 1.07 -0.59 10.97
CA GLU A 60 0.98 0.75 11.56
C GLU A 60 2.35 1.25 12.04
N ALA A 61 3.12 0.40 12.74
CA ALA A 61 4.48 0.74 13.18
C ALA A 61 5.47 0.91 12.01
N GLY A 62 5.32 0.11 10.96
CA GLY A 62 6.06 0.27 9.72
C GLY A 62 5.76 1.61 9.06
N PHE A 63 4.49 1.96 8.93
CA PHE A 63 4.04 3.22 8.36
C PHE A 63 4.61 4.40 9.13
N ALA A 64 4.43 4.42 10.46
CA ALA A 64 4.91 5.51 11.32
C ALA A 64 6.44 5.71 11.27
N ARG A 65 7.21 4.64 10.99
CA ARG A 65 8.67 4.72 10.82
C ARG A 65 9.06 5.38 9.50
N GLU A 66 8.36 5.05 8.41
CA GLU A 66 8.78 5.42 7.05
C GLU A 66 8.14 6.72 6.58
N ILE A 67 6.89 6.93 6.99
CA ILE A 67 6.01 8.03 6.63
C ILE A 67 5.68 8.73 7.93
N ALA A 68 6.22 9.94 8.11
CA ALA A 68 6.06 10.72 9.34
C ALA A 68 4.59 10.73 9.78
N ALA A 69 4.35 10.61 11.09
CA ALA A 69 3.01 10.46 11.67
C ALA A 69 2.01 11.46 11.06
N GLY A 70 1.19 10.97 10.14
CA GLY A 70 0.14 11.71 9.46
C GLY A 70 -1.22 11.47 10.12
N THR A 71 -2.27 12.00 9.50
CA THR A 71 -3.66 11.79 9.94
C THR A 71 -4.28 10.50 9.38
N HIS A 72 -3.51 9.69 8.66
CA HIS A 72 -4.01 8.49 8.00
C HIS A 72 -2.98 7.36 7.93
N PHE A 73 -3.49 6.18 7.64
CA PHE A 73 -2.72 5.00 7.26
C PHE A 73 -3.24 4.52 5.91
N ALA A 74 -2.33 4.19 5.01
CA ALA A 74 -2.66 3.62 3.71
C ALA A 74 -1.74 2.43 3.43
N PHE A 75 -2.36 1.30 3.10
CA PHE A 75 -1.70 0.02 2.87
C PHE A 75 -2.30 -0.64 1.65
N THR A 76 -1.49 -1.38 0.92
CA THR A 76 -1.95 -2.29 -0.14
C THR A 76 -0.99 -3.49 -0.21
N TRP A 77 -1.34 -4.52 -0.97
CA TRP A 77 -0.53 -5.72 -1.15
C TRP A 77 -0.44 -6.13 -2.61
N ASP A 78 0.68 -6.76 -2.95
CA ASP A 78 1.08 -7.03 -4.34
C ASP A 78 0.43 -8.27 -5.02
N PRO A 79 -0.05 -9.32 -4.32
CA PRO A 79 -0.76 -10.43 -4.95
C PRO A 79 -1.97 -9.97 -5.78
N VAL A 80 -2.23 -10.70 -6.87
CA VAL A 80 -3.25 -10.36 -7.89
C VAL A 80 -4.34 -11.41 -8.02
N ASP A 81 -4.41 -12.35 -7.08
CA ASP A 81 -5.39 -13.44 -7.00
C ASP A 81 -6.71 -13.01 -6.33
N GLY A 82 -6.77 -11.80 -5.79
CA GLY A 82 -7.95 -11.27 -5.10
C GLY A 82 -8.05 -11.71 -3.64
N GLU A 83 -7.03 -12.37 -3.09
CA GLU A 83 -7.01 -12.75 -1.68
C GLU A 83 -6.89 -11.51 -0.79
N VAL A 84 -7.83 -11.37 0.15
CA VAL A 84 -7.86 -10.28 1.13
C VAL A 84 -7.23 -10.66 2.46
N GLY A 85 -6.87 -11.94 2.65
CA GLY A 85 -6.34 -12.45 3.91
C GLY A 85 -7.23 -12.11 5.11
N ASP A 86 -6.61 -11.66 6.19
CA ASP A 86 -7.28 -11.23 7.41
C ASP A 86 -7.64 -9.73 7.40
N ALA A 87 -7.69 -9.06 6.24
CA ALA A 87 -7.93 -7.61 6.17
C ALA A 87 -9.24 -7.19 6.86
N VAL A 88 -10.30 -8.00 6.73
CA VAL A 88 -11.60 -7.70 7.34
C VAL A 88 -11.55 -7.80 8.87
N SER A 89 -10.97 -8.88 9.40
CA SER A 89 -10.89 -9.14 10.83
C SER A 89 -9.85 -8.28 11.55
N GLU A 90 -8.75 -7.92 10.88
CA GLU A 90 -7.66 -7.15 11.48
C GLU A 90 -7.81 -5.64 11.32
N PHE A 91 -8.24 -5.15 10.15
CA PHE A 91 -8.25 -3.73 9.81
C PHE A 91 -9.67 -3.16 9.76
N VAL A 92 -10.58 -3.76 9.00
CA VAL A 92 -11.96 -3.23 8.87
C VAL A 92 -12.67 -3.23 10.22
N ALA A 93 -12.47 -4.27 11.03
CA ALA A 93 -13.01 -4.37 12.39
C ALA A 93 -12.63 -3.21 13.33
N VAL A 94 -11.55 -2.47 13.03
CA VAL A 94 -11.09 -1.32 13.83
C VAL A 94 -11.19 0.01 13.10
N GLY A 95 -11.93 0.06 11.98
CA GLY A 95 -12.31 1.31 11.30
C GLY A 95 -11.52 1.66 10.04
N TYR A 96 -10.72 0.75 9.50
CA TYR A 96 -10.14 0.91 8.16
C TYR A 96 -11.20 0.67 7.09
N GLU A 97 -11.05 1.34 5.95
CA GLU A 97 -11.80 1.05 4.73
C GLU A 97 -11.01 0.06 3.86
N LEU A 98 -11.69 -0.99 3.38
CA LEU A 98 -11.13 -1.93 2.43
C LEU A 98 -11.60 -1.54 1.02
N GLU A 99 -10.65 -1.15 0.18
CA GLU A 99 -10.89 -0.85 -1.23
C GLU A 99 -10.49 -2.05 -2.10
N GLU A 100 -11.40 -2.50 -2.96
CA GLU A 100 -11.14 -3.55 -3.96
C GLU A 100 -11.09 -2.93 -5.35
N GLU A 101 -9.94 -3.02 -6.01
CA GLU A 101 -9.73 -2.47 -7.34
C GLU A 101 -9.33 -3.57 -8.33
N VAL A 102 -9.96 -3.57 -9.52
CA VAL A 102 -9.69 -4.54 -10.58
C VAL A 102 -9.13 -3.82 -11.79
N ALA A 103 -7.91 -4.18 -12.21
CA ALA A 103 -7.33 -3.72 -13.46
C ALA A 103 -7.78 -4.61 -14.63
N LEU A 104 -8.28 -3.99 -15.70
CA LEU A 104 -8.61 -4.66 -16.93
C LEU A 104 -7.57 -4.36 -18.00
N ILE A 105 -7.12 -5.39 -18.71
CA ILE A 105 -6.20 -5.26 -19.84
C ILE A 105 -6.99 -5.51 -21.11
N ALA A 106 -7.01 -4.51 -21.99
CA ALA A 106 -7.57 -4.69 -23.33
C ALA A 106 -6.64 -5.59 -24.15
N THR A 107 -7.20 -6.65 -24.74
CA THR A 107 -6.52 -7.47 -25.75
C THR A 107 -6.96 -7.05 -27.15
N PRO A 108 -6.06 -7.00 -28.14
CA PRO A 108 -6.40 -6.69 -29.53
C PRO A 108 -7.47 -7.60 -30.14
#